data_AF-A0A7S3HMY8-F1
#
_entry.id   AF-A0A7S3HMY8-F1
#
_cell.length_a   1.000
_cell.length_b   1.000
_cell.length_c   1.000
_cell.angle_alpha   90.00
_cell.angle_beta   90.00
_cell.angle_gamma   90.00
#
_symmetry.space_group_name_H-M   'P 1'
#
loop_
_entity.id
_entity.type
_entity.pdbx_description
1 polymer ?
#
loop_
_entity_poly.entity_id
_entity_poly.type
_entity_poly.pdbx_seq_one_letter_code
_entity_poly.pdbx_strand_id
1 'polypeptide(L)'
;RKETCWTISNITAGNRNQIQEVINNNLIPPVIGLLATADFDIKKEAAWVISNATAGGSAQHIEYLVECGCIKPLCDLLTVSDGKMIGVALDALGNILKVGKEKQQENGLPDNPVVALVEQAEGLQRIEALQEDPNEDVYQKAVRLLETYFPLEEDGVDTGGMDAVVPPGGFNFSAAVPQGGFNFTS
;
A
#
# COMPACT_ATOMS: atom_id res chain seq x y z
N ARG A 1 29.69 -6.63 11.84
CA ARG A 1 28.50 -6.33 11.00
C ARG A 1 27.21 -6.68 11.72
N LYS A 2 26.98 -7.96 12.09
CA LYS A 2 25.78 -8.38 12.86
C LYS A 2 25.58 -7.60 14.17
N GLU A 3 26.62 -7.47 15.01
CA GLU A 3 26.55 -6.70 16.27
C GLU A 3 26.38 -5.18 16.07
N THR A 4 26.91 -4.67 14.96
CA THR A 4 26.77 -3.25 14.57
C THR A 4 25.32 -2.95 14.17
N CYS A 5 24.70 -3.79 13.34
CA CYS A 5 23.29 -3.64 12.96
C CYS A 5 22.36 -3.81 14.17
N TRP A 6 22.68 -4.73 15.08
CA TRP A 6 21.94 -4.91 16.32
C TRP A 6 22.03 -3.70 17.26
N THR A 7 23.20 -3.06 17.33
CA THR A 7 23.34 -1.83 18.13
C THR A 7 22.56 -0.67 17.50
N ILE A 8 22.61 -0.56 16.16
CA ILE A 8 21.87 0.48 15.43
C ILE A 8 20.36 0.27 15.57
N SER A 9 19.86 -0.97 15.55
CA SER A 9 18.41 -1.25 15.68
C SER A 9 17.87 -0.85 17.04
N ASN A 10 18.67 -1.02 18.10
CA ASN A 10 18.36 -0.55 19.45
C ASN A 10 18.37 0.99 19.56
N ILE A 11 19.23 1.66 18.80
CA ILE A 11 19.27 3.13 18.74
C ILE A 11 18.06 3.67 17.96
N THR A 12 17.69 3.06 16.84
CA THR A 12 16.52 3.49 16.04
C THR A 12 15.18 3.12 16.66
N ALA A 13 15.13 2.15 17.59
CA ALA A 13 13.97 1.89 18.45
C ALA A 13 13.74 2.99 19.51
N GLY A 14 14.68 3.93 19.63
CA GLY A 14 14.63 5.03 20.56
C GLY A 14 13.73 6.20 20.12
N ASN A 15 14.07 7.41 20.56
CA ASN A 15 13.33 8.62 20.22
C ASN A 15 13.76 9.22 18.86
N ARG A 16 12.97 10.18 18.35
CA ARG A 16 13.23 10.84 17.06
C ARG A 16 14.62 11.47 16.96
N ASN A 17 15.19 11.98 18.05
CA ASN A 17 16.54 12.55 18.04
C ASN A 17 17.60 11.46 17.80
N GLN A 18 17.40 10.26 18.34
CA GLN A 18 18.31 9.14 18.09
C GLN A 18 18.22 8.67 16.63
N ILE A 19 17.03 8.66 16.03
CA ILE A 19 16.85 8.40 14.59
C ILE A 19 17.55 9.48 13.76
N GLN A 20 17.40 10.75 14.11
CA GLN A 20 18.06 11.87 13.44
C GLN A 20 19.59 11.77 13.54
N GLU A 21 20.14 11.32 14.68
CA GLU A 21 21.59 11.08 14.81
C GLU A 21 22.08 9.95 13.89
N VAL A 22 21.31 8.87 13.73
CA VAL A 22 21.64 7.78 12.78
C VAL A 22 21.68 8.31 11.34
N ILE A 23 20.75 9.21 10.99
CA ILE A 23 20.73 9.90 9.69
C ILE A 23 21.94 10.83 9.54
N ASN A 24 22.22 11.67 10.55
CA ASN A 24 23.33 12.63 10.54
C ASN A 24 24.70 11.95 10.41
N ASN A 25 24.85 10.75 10.98
CA ASN A 25 26.06 9.94 10.88
C ASN A 25 26.12 9.10 9.58
N ASN A 26 25.21 9.32 8.64
CA ASN A 26 25.14 8.65 7.33
C ASN A 26 25.11 7.12 7.43
N LEU A 27 24.42 6.60 8.45
CA LEU A 27 24.34 5.15 8.69
C LEU A 27 23.21 4.47 7.88
N ILE A 28 22.27 5.25 7.36
CA ILE A 28 21.11 4.75 6.59
C ILE A 28 21.54 4.07 5.26
N PRO A 29 22.31 4.69 4.36
CA PRO A 29 22.66 4.04 3.10
C PRO A 29 23.43 2.71 3.27
N PRO A 30 24.41 2.62 4.20
CA PRO A 30 25.03 1.32 4.53
C PRO A 30 24.05 0.27 5.03
N VAL A 31 23.08 0.64 5.88
CA VAL A 31 22.06 -0.30 6.38
C VAL A 31 21.18 -0.81 5.24
N ILE A 32 20.74 0.06 4.33
CA ILE A 32 19.95 -0.34 3.15
C ILE A 32 20.78 -1.24 2.23
N GLY A 33 22.07 -0.94 2.04
CA GLY A 33 22.98 -1.81 1.28
C GLY A 33 23.11 -3.21 1.89
N LEU A 34 23.16 -3.31 3.22
CA LEU A 34 23.15 -4.60 3.93
C LEU A 34 21.81 -5.33 3.77
N LEU A 35 20.69 -4.61 3.84
CA LEU A 35 19.36 -5.17 3.61
C LEU A 35 19.23 -5.80 2.21
N ALA A 36 19.84 -5.17 1.20
CA ALA A 36 19.83 -5.68 -0.17
C ALA A 36 20.76 -6.89 -0.36
N THR A 37 22.01 -6.83 0.14
CA THR A 37 23.09 -7.71 -0.33
C THR A 37 23.67 -8.67 0.71
N ALA A 38 23.43 -8.47 2.01
CA ALA A 38 24.06 -9.26 3.05
C ALA A 38 23.40 -10.64 3.23
N ASP A 39 24.04 -11.51 4.03
CA ASP A 39 23.44 -12.78 4.43
C ASP A 39 22.16 -12.56 5.23
N PHE A 40 21.25 -13.54 5.17
CA PHE A 40 19.91 -13.44 5.77
C PHE A 40 19.93 -12.97 7.24
N ASP A 41 20.87 -13.47 8.04
CA ASP A 41 21.04 -13.06 9.43
C ASP A 41 21.34 -11.57 9.63
N ILE A 42 22.06 -10.95 8.70
CA ILE A 42 22.37 -9.52 8.73
C ILE A 42 21.20 -8.73 8.14
N LYS A 43 20.54 -9.25 7.11
CA LYS A 43 19.32 -8.65 6.55
C LYS A 43 18.24 -8.48 7.61
N LYS A 44 18.06 -9.47 8.49
CA LYS A 44 17.12 -9.38 9.61
C LYS A 44 17.37 -8.14 10.47
N GLU A 45 18.60 -7.97 10.93
CA GLU A 45 18.97 -6.81 11.75
C GLU A 45 18.79 -5.49 10.99
N ALA A 46 19.18 -5.44 9.70
CA ALA A 46 19.00 -4.27 8.87
C ALA A 46 17.51 -3.91 8.67
N ALA A 47 16.63 -4.90 8.51
CA ALA A 47 15.20 -4.68 8.38
C ALA A 47 14.60 -4.11 9.68
N TRP A 48 15.04 -4.60 10.84
CA TRP A 48 14.64 -4.05 12.13
C TRP A 48 15.06 -2.58 12.28
N VAL A 49 16.27 -2.22 11.84
CA VAL A 49 16.72 -0.81 11.85
C VAL A 49 15.73 0.07 11.07
N ILE A 50 15.38 -0.33 9.84
CA ILE A 50 14.50 0.43 8.96
C ILE A 50 13.06 0.46 9.51
N SER A 51 12.53 -0.68 9.95
CA SER A 51 11.18 -0.77 10.52
C SER A 51 11.03 0.14 11.74
N ASN A 52 11.98 0.09 12.68
CA ASN A 52 11.98 0.97 13.85
C ASN A 52 12.07 2.46 13.46
N ALA A 53 12.93 2.79 12.49
CA ALA A 53 13.06 4.16 12.00
C ALA A 53 11.76 4.67 11.35
N THR A 54 11.04 3.82 10.62
CA THR A 54 9.73 4.17 10.02
C THR A 54 8.61 4.25 11.06
N ALA A 55 8.65 3.46 12.11
CA ALA A 55 7.62 3.46 13.16
C ALA A 55 7.77 4.66 14.12
N GLY A 56 9.01 5.02 14.48
CA GLY A 56 9.30 6.11 15.41
C GLY A 56 9.64 7.46 14.78
N GLY A 57 9.92 7.47 13.47
CA GLY A 57 10.37 8.66 12.73
C GLY A 57 9.28 9.72 12.50
N SER A 58 9.69 10.88 11.97
CA SER A 58 8.77 11.84 11.38
C SER A 58 8.61 11.57 9.88
N ALA A 59 7.67 12.25 9.23
CA ALA A 59 7.50 12.20 7.77
C ALA A 59 8.83 12.50 7.05
N GLN A 60 9.59 13.50 7.50
CA GLN A 60 10.89 13.86 6.90
C GLN A 60 11.93 12.74 7.02
N HIS A 61 11.97 12.03 8.15
CA HIS A 61 12.86 10.87 8.29
C HIS A 61 12.47 9.77 7.30
N ILE A 62 11.18 9.49 7.16
CA ILE A 62 10.65 8.44 6.30
C ILE A 62 10.90 8.78 4.82
N GLU A 63 10.68 10.03 4.43
CA GLU A 63 11.03 10.53 3.10
C GLU A 63 12.51 10.34 2.79
N TYR A 64 13.40 10.66 3.73
CA TYR A 64 14.84 10.41 3.57
C TYR A 64 15.18 8.92 3.41
N LEU A 65 14.51 8.03 4.15
CA LEU A 65 14.68 6.58 3.98
C LEU A 65 14.28 6.13 2.57
N VAL A 66 13.17 6.68 2.05
CA VAL A 66 12.67 6.41 0.69
C VAL A 66 13.66 6.93 -0.36
N GLU A 67 14.18 8.15 -0.20
CA GLU A 67 15.21 8.73 -1.07
C GLU A 67 16.50 7.89 -1.09
N CYS A 68 16.85 7.26 0.04
CA CYS A 68 17.98 6.33 0.12
C CYS A 68 17.70 4.95 -0.51
N GLY A 69 16.49 4.72 -1.03
CA GLY A 69 16.15 3.49 -1.77
C GLY A 69 15.77 2.30 -0.89
N CYS A 70 15.15 2.52 0.28
CA CYS A 70 14.77 1.43 1.18
C CYS A 70 13.62 0.54 0.66
N ILE A 71 12.80 1.03 -0.29
CA ILE A 71 11.58 0.35 -0.75
C ILE A 71 11.90 -1.00 -1.40
N LYS A 72 12.82 -1.02 -2.38
CA LYS A 72 13.13 -2.26 -3.12
C LYS A 72 13.64 -3.39 -2.21
N PRO A 73 14.61 -3.14 -1.30
CA PRO A 73 15.04 -4.17 -0.35
C PRO A 73 13.95 -4.62 0.63
N LEU A 74 12.99 -3.75 1.01
CA LEU A 74 11.84 -4.15 1.81
C LEU A 74 10.88 -5.05 1.02
N CYS A 75 10.61 -4.73 -0.24
CA CYS A 75 9.83 -5.60 -1.13
C CYS A 75 10.52 -6.95 -1.35
N ASP A 76 11.86 -7.00 -1.40
CA ASP A 76 12.66 -8.25 -1.46
C ASP A 76 12.55 -9.10 -0.20
N LEU A 77 12.23 -8.51 0.95
CA LEU A 77 11.99 -9.28 2.17
C LEU A 77 10.61 -9.95 2.21
N LEU A 78 9.65 -9.52 1.39
CA LEU A 78 8.32 -10.14 1.37
C LEU A 78 8.33 -11.57 0.82
N THR A 79 9.41 -12.00 0.15
CA THR A 79 9.52 -13.32 -0.46
C THR A 79 10.31 -14.33 0.39
N VAL A 80 10.70 -13.97 1.62
CA VAL A 80 11.46 -14.86 2.51
C VAL A 80 10.50 -15.78 3.28
N SER A 81 10.96 -16.94 3.72
CA SER A 81 10.10 -17.91 4.45
C SER A 81 9.88 -17.57 5.94
N ASP A 82 10.49 -16.51 6.44
CA ASP A 82 10.38 -16.10 7.84
C ASP A 82 9.23 -15.10 7.99
N GLY A 83 8.06 -15.59 8.42
CA GLY A 83 6.86 -14.77 8.59
C GLY A 83 7.04 -13.57 9.53
N LYS A 84 7.97 -13.64 10.50
CA LYS A 84 8.28 -12.49 11.36
C LYS A 84 8.92 -11.37 10.53
N MET A 85 9.82 -11.74 9.62
CA MET A 85 10.50 -10.77 8.75
C MET A 85 9.59 -10.20 7.69
N ILE A 86 8.67 -11.01 7.16
CA ILE A 86 7.61 -10.52 6.28
C ILE A 86 6.76 -9.48 7.02
N GLY A 87 6.30 -9.79 8.24
CA GLY A 87 5.53 -8.85 9.06
C GLY A 87 6.27 -7.53 9.32
N VAL A 88 7.56 -7.60 9.65
CA VAL A 88 8.43 -6.40 9.84
C VAL A 88 8.52 -5.56 8.57
N ALA A 89 8.63 -6.19 7.40
CA ALA A 89 8.68 -5.51 6.11
C ALA A 89 7.33 -4.89 5.74
N LEU A 90 6.22 -5.59 5.96
CA LEU A 90 4.86 -5.07 5.76
C LEU A 90 4.58 -3.85 6.65
N ASP A 91 4.97 -3.91 7.93
CA ASP A 91 4.80 -2.78 8.85
C ASP A 91 5.62 -1.56 8.39
N ALA A 92 6.86 -1.77 7.95
CA ALA A 92 7.71 -0.70 7.43
C ALA A 92 7.11 -0.08 6.15
N LEU A 93 6.67 -0.91 5.19
CA LEU A 93 6.02 -0.46 3.96
C LEU A 93 4.72 0.29 4.26
N GLY A 94 3.93 -0.16 5.23
CA GLY A 94 2.70 0.51 5.66
C GLY A 94 2.94 1.92 6.21
N ASN A 95 3.98 2.10 7.03
CA ASN A 95 4.38 3.41 7.53
C ASN A 95 4.86 4.33 6.39
N ILE A 96 5.62 3.79 5.45
CA ILE A 96 6.12 4.52 4.27
C ILE A 96 4.95 4.96 3.35
N LEU A 97 4.02 4.05 3.06
CA LEU A 97 2.82 4.34 2.26
C LEU A 97 1.92 5.38 2.92
N LYS A 98 1.79 5.33 4.25
CA LYS A 98 1.05 6.33 5.03
C LYS A 98 1.62 7.72 4.84
N VAL A 99 2.94 7.89 4.98
CA VAL A 99 3.60 9.19 4.75
C VAL A 99 3.44 9.64 3.30
N GLY A 100 3.54 8.71 2.34
CA GLY A 100 3.26 9.01 0.93
C GLY A 100 1.85 9.58 0.71
N LYS A 101 0.85 9.02 1.40
CA LYS A 101 -0.54 9.50 1.35
C LYS A 101 -0.72 10.87 2.00
N GLU A 102 -0.05 11.11 3.13
CA GLU A 102 -0.01 12.44 3.77
C GLU A 102 0.62 13.47 2.81
N LYS A 103 1.72 13.13 2.15
CA LYS A 103 2.41 13.98 1.17
C LYS A 103 1.59 14.23 -0.09
N GLN A 104 0.81 13.25 -0.53
CA GLN A 104 -0.16 13.40 -1.62
C GLN A 104 -1.19 14.48 -1.28
N GLN A 105 -1.78 14.40 -0.08
CA GLN A 105 -2.80 15.33 0.39
C GLN A 105 -2.24 16.74 0.60
N GLU A 106 -1.06 16.86 1.23
CA GLU A 106 -0.41 18.14 1.52
C GLU A 106 -0.05 18.91 0.24
N ASN A 107 0.43 18.21 -0.78
CA ASN A 107 0.88 18.83 -2.03
C ASN A 107 -0.17 18.80 -3.15
N GLY A 108 -1.36 18.25 -2.89
CA GLY A 108 -2.42 18.10 -3.90
C GLY A 108 -1.99 17.24 -5.10
N LEU A 109 -1.20 16.19 -4.87
CA LEU A 109 -0.79 15.26 -5.93
C LEU A 109 -1.97 14.37 -6.34
N PRO A 110 -2.09 13.99 -7.62
CA PRO A 110 -3.15 13.09 -8.08
C PRO A 110 -3.04 11.72 -7.39
N ASP A 111 -1.82 11.21 -7.25
CA ASP A 111 -1.53 9.86 -6.76
C ASP A 111 -0.51 9.88 -5.61
N ASN A 112 -0.51 8.82 -4.81
CA ASN A 112 0.49 8.62 -3.78
C ASN A 112 1.86 8.31 -4.43
N PRO A 113 2.87 9.18 -4.30
CA PRO A 113 4.16 8.99 -4.99
C PRO A 113 4.89 7.72 -4.53
N VAL A 114 4.60 7.22 -3.33
CA VAL A 114 5.21 6.00 -2.80
C VAL A 114 4.59 4.74 -3.42
N VAL A 115 3.32 4.77 -3.81
CA VAL A 115 2.64 3.63 -4.47
C VAL A 115 3.37 3.26 -5.75
N ALA A 116 3.66 4.25 -6.61
CA ALA A 116 4.42 4.03 -7.84
C ALA A 116 5.82 3.43 -7.59
N LEU A 117 6.49 3.82 -6.51
CA LEU A 117 7.80 3.26 -6.15
C LEU A 117 7.69 1.80 -5.67
N VAL A 118 6.63 1.46 -4.95
CA VAL A 118 6.35 0.07 -4.52
C VAL A 118 6.03 -0.81 -5.74
N GLU A 119 5.25 -0.31 -6.69
CA GLU A 119 4.95 -1.04 -7.94
C GLU A 119 6.19 -1.27 -8.79
N GLN A 120 7.03 -0.25 -8.99
CA GLN A 120 8.31 -0.37 -9.70
C GLN A 120 9.26 -1.36 -9.02
N ALA A 121 9.10 -1.58 -7.71
CA ALA A 121 9.88 -2.53 -6.94
C ALA A 121 9.28 -3.95 -6.94
N GLU A 122 8.25 -4.22 -7.76
CA GLU A 122 7.45 -5.45 -7.77
C GLU A 122 6.79 -5.74 -6.41
N GLY A 123 6.59 -4.71 -5.59
CA GLY A 123 6.08 -4.83 -4.24
C GLY A 123 4.61 -5.22 -4.22
N LEU A 124 3.80 -4.66 -5.14
CA LEU A 124 2.36 -4.95 -5.22
C LEU A 124 2.11 -6.45 -5.42
N GLN A 125 2.74 -7.05 -6.44
CA GLN A 125 2.57 -8.48 -6.76
C GLN A 125 2.99 -9.37 -5.59
N ARG A 126 4.00 -8.96 -4.82
CA ARG A 126 4.47 -9.70 -3.65
C ARG A 126 3.52 -9.57 -2.48
N ILE A 127 2.94 -8.39 -2.25
CA ILE A 127 1.93 -8.20 -1.20
C ILE A 127 0.66 -8.99 -1.56
N GLU A 128 0.25 -9.02 -2.84
CA GLU A 128 -0.86 -9.84 -3.31
C GLU A 128 -0.62 -11.33 -3.07
N ALA A 129 0.58 -11.83 -3.35
CA ALA A 129 0.93 -13.24 -3.10
C ALA A 129 0.81 -13.63 -1.61
N LEU A 130 0.99 -12.67 -0.69
CA LEU A 130 0.86 -12.92 0.75
C LEU A 130 -0.60 -13.10 1.21
N GLN A 131 -1.59 -12.89 0.33
CA GLN A 131 -2.98 -13.28 0.62
C GLN A 131 -3.18 -14.80 0.74
N GLU A 132 -2.23 -15.59 0.26
CA GLU A 132 -2.23 -17.06 0.39
C GLU A 132 -1.25 -17.55 1.49
N ASP A 133 -0.64 -16.64 2.25
CA ASP A 133 0.33 -17.01 3.28
C ASP A 133 -0.36 -17.76 4.44
N PRO A 134 0.18 -18.90 4.91
CA PRO A 134 -0.41 -19.67 6.01
C PRO A 134 -0.33 -18.96 7.36
N ASN A 135 0.49 -17.90 7.49
CA ASN A 135 0.56 -17.08 8.68
C ASN A 135 -0.53 -16.00 8.65
N GLU A 136 -1.55 -16.18 9.50
CA GLU A 136 -2.69 -15.28 9.63
C GLU A 136 -2.27 -13.81 9.86
N ASP A 137 -1.22 -13.53 10.64
CA ASP A 137 -0.77 -12.14 10.89
C ASP A 137 -0.22 -11.49 9.60
N VAL A 138 0.53 -12.27 8.81
CA VAL A 138 1.07 -11.83 7.52
C VAL A 138 -0.07 -11.58 6.54
N TYR A 139 -0.99 -12.53 6.42
CA TYR A 139 -2.20 -12.43 5.60
C TYR A 139 -3.00 -11.16 5.93
N GLN A 140 -3.35 -10.95 7.20
CA GLN A 140 -4.16 -9.81 7.64
C GLN A 140 -3.46 -8.48 7.37
N LYS A 141 -2.14 -8.41 7.57
CA LYS A 141 -1.34 -7.20 7.26
C LYS A 141 -1.33 -6.92 5.75
N ALA A 142 -1.15 -7.94 4.92
CA ALA A 142 -1.14 -7.80 3.47
C ALA A 142 -2.48 -7.30 2.94
N VAL A 143 -3.58 -7.94 3.34
CA VAL A 143 -4.94 -7.52 2.97
C VAL A 143 -5.19 -6.06 3.34
N ARG A 144 -4.88 -5.69 4.59
CA ARG A 144 -5.06 -4.31 5.06
C ARG A 144 -4.29 -3.30 4.22
N LEU A 145 -3.07 -3.61 3.81
CA LEU A 145 -2.27 -2.70 2.97
C LEU A 145 -2.89 -2.53 1.59
N LEU A 146 -3.33 -3.63 0.98
CA LEU A 146 -3.98 -3.61 -0.34
C LEU A 146 -5.26 -2.78 -0.31
N GLU A 147 -6.17 -3.07 0.63
CA GLU A 147 -7.43 -2.31 0.76
C GLU A 147 -7.21 -0.81 1.02
N THR A 148 -6.13 -0.45 1.73
CA THR A 148 -5.90 0.95 2.13
C THR A 148 -5.21 1.79 1.05
N TYR A 149 -4.30 1.18 0.29
CA TYR A 149 -3.37 1.91 -0.59
C TYR A 149 -3.39 1.44 -2.05
N PHE A 150 -3.93 0.25 -2.32
CA PHE A 150 -4.07 -0.33 -3.65
C PHE A 150 -5.52 -0.81 -3.85
N PRO A 151 -6.53 0.06 -3.64
CA PRO A 151 -7.90 -0.34 -3.89
C PRO A 151 -8.02 -0.74 -5.36
N LEU A 152 -8.71 -1.85 -5.62
CA LEU A 152 -9.13 -2.14 -6.97
C LEU A 152 -9.89 -0.92 -7.47
N GLU A 153 -9.52 -0.40 -8.64
CA GLU A 153 -10.41 0.50 -9.35
C GLU A 153 -11.73 -0.28 -9.46
N GLU A 154 -12.78 0.17 -8.76
CA GLU A 154 -14.13 -0.28 -9.11
C GLU A 154 -14.21 0.05 -10.59
N ASP A 155 -14.23 -0.99 -11.45
CA ASP A 155 -14.51 -0.85 -12.87
C ASP A 155 -15.65 0.13 -12.93
N GLY A 156 -15.32 1.37 -13.35
CA GLY A 156 -16.30 2.42 -13.43
C GLY A 156 -17.31 1.86 -14.40
N VAL A 157 -18.44 1.40 -13.88
CA VAL A 157 -19.60 1.16 -14.70
C VAL A 157 -19.90 2.55 -15.21
N ASP A 158 -19.40 2.82 -16.40
CA ASP A 158 -19.86 3.86 -17.27
C ASP A 158 -21.33 3.51 -17.54
N THR A 159 -22.19 3.80 -16.56
CA THR A 159 -23.55 4.15 -16.84
C THR A 159 -23.46 5.52 -17.50
N GLY A 160 -22.98 5.51 -18.75
CA GLY A 160 -22.96 6.64 -19.62
C GLY A 160 -24.34 7.25 -19.51
N GLY A 161 -24.37 8.48 -18.99
CA GLY A 161 -25.59 9.25 -18.86
C GLY A 161 -26.29 9.22 -20.21
N MET A 162 -27.35 8.43 -20.30
CA MET A 162 -28.32 8.58 -21.37
C MET A 162 -29.03 9.88 -21.05
N ASP A 163 -28.43 11.00 -21.45
CA ASP A 163 -29.11 12.28 -21.57
C ASP A 163 -30.22 12.08 -22.61
N ALA A 164 -31.36 11.57 -22.13
CA ALA A 164 -32.61 11.62 -22.84
C ALA A 164 -33.01 13.10 -22.88
N VAL A 165 -32.58 13.79 -23.94
CA VAL A 165 -33.12 15.08 -24.34
C VAL A 165 -34.62 14.88 -24.57
N VAL A 166 -35.42 15.21 -23.56
CA VAL A 166 -36.87 15.32 -23.67
C VAL A 166 -37.17 16.60 -24.46
N PRO A 167 -37.76 16.53 -25.66
CA PRO A 167 -38.27 17.72 -26.32
C PRO A 167 -39.56 18.20 -25.62
N PRO A 168 -39.76 19.51 -25.44
CA PRO A 168 -40.98 20.03 -24.83
C PRO A 168 -42.11 20.05 -25.87
N GLY A 169 -42.95 19.02 -25.87
CA GLY A 169 -44.13 18.97 -26.73
C GLY A 169 -44.87 17.65 -26.58
N GLY A 170 -45.98 17.67 -25.84
CA GLY A 170 -46.65 16.48 -25.34
C GLY A 170 -47.32 15.58 -26.38
N PHE A 171 -47.57 14.33 -26.00
CA PHE A 171 -48.56 13.46 -26.62
C PHE A 171 -49.29 12.62 -25.55
N ASN A 172 -50.61 12.67 -25.66
CA ASN A 172 -51.65 12.09 -24.82
C ASN A 172 -51.88 10.62 -25.18
N PHE A 173 -51.89 9.70 -24.21
CA PHE A 173 -52.39 8.33 -24.41
C PHE A 173 -53.76 8.17 -23.75
N SER A 174 -54.80 8.32 -24.58
CA SER A 174 -56.13 7.81 -24.32
C SER A 174 -56.27 6.47 -25.03
N ALA A 175 -56.48 5.37 -24.32
CA ALA A 175 -57.08 4.17 -24.90
C ALA A 175 -57.70 3.30 -23.79
N ALA A 176 -59.03 3.25 -23.83
CA ALA A 176 -59.91 2.51 -22.95
C ALA A 176 -59.85 0.99 -23.22
N VAL A 177 -60.15 0.22 -22.17
CA VAL A 177 -60.27 -1.25 -22.15
C VAL A 177 -61.62 -1.66 -22.78
N PRO A 178 -61.70 -2.59 -23.74
CA PRO A 178 -62.99 -3.11 -24.22
C PRO A 178 -63.47 -4.32 -23.41
N GLN A 179 -64.74 -4.28 -22.98
CA GLN A 179 -65.49 -5.38 -22.37
C GLN A 179 -66.00 -6.38 -23.43
N GLY A 180 -65.74 -7.67 -23.17
CA GLY A 180 -66.65 -8.83 -23.31
C GLY A 180 -67.49 -9.06 -24.58
N GLY A 181 -67.35 -10.28 -25.13
CA GLY A 181 -68.47 -11.02 -25.73
C GLY A 181 -68.18 -11.71 -27.07
N PHE A 182 -67.95 -13.02 -27.06
CA PHE A 182 -68.16 -13.89 -28.23
C PHE A 182 -69.05 -15.07 -27.83
N ASN A 183 -70.15 -15.22 -28.56
CA ASN A 183 -71.25 -16.16 -28.35
C ASN A 183 -71.05 -17.37 -29.28
N PHE A 184 -71.30 -18.59 -28.80
CA PHE A 184 -71.27 -19.81 -29.61
C PHE A 184 -72.70 -20.30 -29.89
N THR A 185 -73.09 -20.39 -31.16
CA THR A 185 -74.16 -21.29 -31.62
C THR A 185 -73.86 -21.78 -33.03
N SER A 186 -74.18 -23.06 -33.28
CA SER A 186 -74.20 -23.70 -34.61
C SER A 186 -75.21 -23.08 -35.57
#